data_AF-A0AAU5ZTX5-F1
#
_entry.id   AF-A0AAU5ZTX5-F1
#
_cell.length_a   1.000
_cell.length_b   1.000
_cell.length_c   1.000
_cell.angle_alpha   90.00
_cell.angle_beta   90.00
_cell.angle_gamma   90.00
#
_symmetry.space_group_name_H-M   'P 1'
#
loop_
_entity.id
_entity.type
_entity.pdbx_description
1 polymer ?
#
loop_
_entity_poly.entity_id
_entity_poly.type
_entity_poly.pdbx_seq_one_letter_code
_entity_poly.pdbx_strand_id
1 'polypeptide(L)'
;MGRRPIGRRAARSRTRRRWATSRTAGREWPYDEWRRHYRDHQVTGVLVRGLIWEFQDADGQWRAAAPMTEPHGEPGRVRLWHPIRASTQEIRAWRERIVAERLRQPFKQAFREIYLLTPAEEETGVYSNRFAAHIVPYRRLYALFKERGWQANFLGRYDGGHEGKAWADFGDGEWRAYFFHEPATEDYGDYAPDHAARDQVRFERREGRRLREVPLAEVEPLVFSEAMRDVDLFVGVTSIAADPEWADRGEDRYGAYWRAATFAELTASAEVRREALERILPRLKIADRCSLNGRYLVVRGDRRTYKIHLSSANILMEPDDAYLCIVPSGRKGDGKVFLPFEDDRLSLILSKAFLLVADTEITDRTILRQIERGV
;
A
#
# COMPACT_ATOMS: atom_id res chain seq x y z
N MET A 1 -10.45 15.99 35.57
CA MET A 1 -11.14 15.69 34.29
C MET A 1 -10.17 16.05 33.17
N GLY A 2 -9.72 15.11 32.32
CA GLY A 2 -8.83 15.45 31.19
C GLY A 2 -7.61 14.53 30.92
N ARG A 3 -7.81 13.21 30.79
CA ARG A 3 -6.85 12.28 30.16
C ARG A 3 -7.62 11.26 29.30
N ARG A 4 -8.14 11.66 28.14
CA ARG A 4 -8.91 10.78 27.22
C ARG A 4 -8.67 10.92 25.69
N PRO A 5 -7.95 11.91 25.10
CA PRO A 5 -7.82 11.98 23.63
C PRO A 5 -6.87 10.92 23.01
N ILE A 6 -5.75 10.64 23.68
CA ILE A 6 -4.66 9.82 23.11
C ILE A 6 -5.08 8.34 23.00
N GLY A 7 -5.74 7.81 24.04
CA GLY A 7 -6.20 6.41 24.06
C GLY A 7 -7.23 6.10 22.96
N ARG A 8 -8.12 7.05 22.64
CA ARG A 8 -9.13 6.86 21.58
C ARG A 8 -8.51 6.86 20.17
N ARG A 9 -7.50 7.70 19.91
CA ARG A 9 -6.78 7.70 18.62
C ARG A 9 -5.98 6.41 18.42
N ALA A 10 -5.26 5.95 19.44
CA ALA A 10 -4.51 4.70 19.40
C ALA A 10 -5.43 3.48 19.19
N ALA A 11 -6.58 3.43 19.89
CA ALA A 11 -7.58 2.38 19.70
C ALA A 11 -8.15 2.37 18.27
N ARG A 12 -8.50 3.54 17.71
CA ARG A 12 -8.95 3.65 16.32
C ARG A 12 -7.89 3.20 15.32
N SER A 13 -6.62 3.55 15.54
CA SER A 13 -5.52 3.10 14.67
C SER A 13 -5.35 1.57 14.70
N ARG A 14 -5.43 0.93 15.87
CA ARG A 14 -5.39 -0.54 16.01
C ARG A 14 -6.60 -1.21 15.35
N THR A 15 -7.80 -0.69 15.59
CA THR A 15 -9.03 -1.19 14.94
C THR A 15 -8.95 -1.06 13.43
N ARG A 16 -8.48 0.08 12.92
CA ARG A 16 -8.31 0.29 11.48
C ARG A 16 -7.35 -0.72 10.88
N ARG A 17 -6.18 -0.94 11.51
CA ARG A 17 -5.23 -1.97 11.06
C ARG A 17 -5.90 -3.33 10.98
N ARG A 18 -6.68 -3.72 11.99
CA ARG A 18 -7.43 -4.99 11.99
C ARG A 18 -8.41 -5.13 10.83
N TRP A 19 -9.07 -4.05 10.41
CA TRP A 19 -10.01 -4.09 9.27
C TRP A 19 -9.33 -3.91 7.91
N ALA A 20 -8.19 -3.24 7.88
CA ALA A 20 -7.40 -3.04 6.68
C ALA A 20 -6.58 -4.28 6.29
N THR A 21 -6.33 -5.18 7.25
CA THR A 21 -5.62 -6.44 7.02
C THR A 21 -6.49 -7.43 6.25
N SER A 22 -5.81 -8.25 5.46
CA SER A 22 -6.34 -9.36 4.68
C SER A 22 -7.25 -10.33 5.42
N ARG A 23 -7.03 -10.50 6.72
CA ARG A 23 -7.77 -11.43 7.59
C ARG A 23 -9.26 -11.12 7.73
N THR A 24 -9.71 -9.91 7.36
CA THR A 24 -11.13 -9.53 7.43
C THR A 24 -11.82 -9.49 6.08
N ALA A 25 -11.11 -9.63 4.96
CA ALA A 25 -11.65 -9.39 3.62
C ALA A 25 -12.65 -10.47 3.15
N GLY A 26 -12.57 -11.69 3.70
CA GLY A 26 -13.46 -12.82 3.37
C GLY A 26 -14.45 -13.20 4.47
N ARG A 27 -14.38 -12.55 5.63
CA ARG A 27 -15.21 -12.92 6.77
C ARG A 27 -16.64 -12.40 6.63
N GLU A 28 -17.59 -13.25 7.03
CA GLU A 28 -19.00 -12.95 7.04
C GLU A 28 -19.54 -12.99 8.48
N TRP A 29 -20.46 -12.08 8.81
CA TRP A 29 -21.07 -11.98 10.13
C TRP A 29 -22.60 -12.03 10.03
N PRO A 30 -23.29 -12.59 11.03
CA PRO A 30 -24.70 -12.30 11.24
C PRO A 30 -24.90 -10.78 11.37
N TYR A 31 -25.93 -10.23 10.71
CA TYR A 31 -26.14 -8.79 10.66
C TYR A 31 -26.26 -8.15 12.06
N ASP A 32 -27.03 -8.77 12.96
CA ASP A 32 -27.24 -8.24 14.31
C ASP A 32 -25.96 -8.19 15.15
N GLU A 33 -25.12 -9.21 15.05
CA GLU A 33 -23.83 -9.24 15.74
C GLU A 33 -22.91 -8.15 15.19
N TRP A 34 -22.83 -8.01 13.86
CA TRP A 34 -22.02 -6.98 13.24
C TRP A 34 -22.50 -5.58 13.61
N ARG A 35 -23.81 -5.36 13.60
CA ARG A 35 -24.43 -4.08 13.97
C ARG A 35 -24.07 -3.73 15.41
N ARG A 36 -24.32 -4.64 16.36
CA ARG A 36 -24.08 -4.44 17.79
C ARG A 36 -22.60 -4.27 18.14
N HIS A 37 -21.72 -5.10 17.58
CA HIS A 37 -20.32 -5.16 17.99
C HIS A 37 -19.39 -4.27 17.17
N TYR A 38 -19.79 -3.89 15.95
CA TYR A 38 -18.92 -3.13 15.05
C TYR A 38 -19.52 -1.80 14.63
N ARG A 39 -20.72 -1.78 14.03
CA ARG A 39 -21.35 -0.58 13.48
C ARG A 39 -21.72 0.43 14.56
N ASP A 40 -22.35 -0.01 15.64
CA ASP A 40 -22.91 0.86 16.68
C ASP A 40 -21.94 1.07 17.85
N HIS A 41 -20.86 0.30 17.87
CA HIS A 41 -19.84 0.41 18.90
C HIS A 41 -19.05 1.72 18.79
N GLN A 42 -18.82 2.39 19.93
CA GLN A 42 -18.34 3.78 20.00
C GLN A 42 -16.96 4.03 19.37
N VAL A 43 -16.10 3.00 19.31
CA VAL A 43 -14.73 3.12 18.79
C VAL A 43 -14.63 2.61 17.36
N THR A 44 -15.22 1.45 17.09
CA THR A 44 -15.12 0.76 15.80
C THR A 44 -16.11 1.30 14.78
N GLY A 45 -17.27 1.80 15.23
CA GLY A 45 -18.35 2.28 14.37
C GLY A 45 -17.96 3.44 13.48
N VAL A 46 -17.07 4.31 13.93
CA VAL A 46 -16.55 5.42 13.11
C VAL A 46 -15.81 4.92 11.87
N LEU A 47 -15.07 3.82 11.99
CA LEU A 47 -14.36 3.22 10.87
C LEU A 47 -15.32 2.38 10.02
N VAL A 48 -16.12 1.54 10.68
CA VAL A 48 -17.02 0.58 10.04
C VAL A 48 -18.04 1.30 9.17
N ARG A 49 -18.66 2.38 9.64
CA ARG A 49 -19.63 3.14 8.84
C ARG A 49 -18.99 3.89 7.66
N GLY A 50 -17.68 4.10 7.67
CA GLY A 50 -16.93 4.72 6.57
C GLY A 50 -16.53 3.76 5.44
N LEU A 51 -16.93 2.48 5.54
CA LEU A 51 -16.61 1.43 4.57
C LEU A 51 -17.82 1.06 3.72
N ILE A 52 -17.55 0.48 2.55
CA ILE A 52 -18.55 -0.18 1.71
C ILE A 52 -18.80 -1.57 2.27
N TRP A 53 -20.05 -1.97 2.43
CA TRP A 53 -20.44 -3.29 2.95
C TRP A 53 -21.34 -3.98 1.96
N GLU A 54 -21.22 -5.30 1.86
CA GLU A 54 -22.18 -6.14 1.16
C GLU A 54 -23.13 -6.77 2.18
N PHE A 55 -24.43 -6.75 1.87
CA PHE A 55 -25.48 -7.34 2.70
C PHE A 55 -26.20 -8.42 1.91
N GLN A 56 -26.42 -9.56 2.54
CA GLN A 56 -27.17 -10.66 1.96
C GLN A 56 -28.66 -10.46 2.20
N ASP A 57 -29.44 -10.36 1.13
CA ASP A 57 -30.91 -10.27 1.20
C ASP A 57 -31.56 -11.65 1.44
N ALA A 58 -32.90 -11.66 1.54
CA ALA A 58 -33.67 -12.88 1.80
C ALA A 58 -33.54 -13.95 0.69
N ASP A 59 -33.23 -13.54 -0.54
CA ASP A 59 -33.00 -14.42 -1.68
C ASP A 59 -31.55 -14.93 -1.73
N GLY A 60 -30.72 -14.55 -0.75
CA GLY A 60 -29.31 -14.91 -0.66
C GLY A 60 -28.39 -14.06 -1.53
N GLN A 61 -28.89 -13.03 -2.21
CA GLN A 61 -28.10 -12.15 -3.06
C GLN A 61 -27.34 -11.11 -2.25
N TRP A 62 -26.09 -10.85 -2.64
CA TRP A 62 -25.25 -9.85 -2.01
C TRP A 62 -25.39 -8.51 -2.70
N ARG A 63 -25.66 -7.45 -1.93
CA ARG A 63 -25.78 -6.08 -2.43
C ARG A 63 -24.86 -5.13 -1.67
N ALA A 64 -24.06 -4.37 -2.41
CA ALA A 64 -23.17 -3.37 -1.86
C ALA A 64 -23.95 -2.11 -1.43
N ALA A 65 -23.67 -1.59 -0.24
CA ALA A 65 -24.18 -0.32 0.26
C ALA A 65 -23.04 0.67 0.50
N ALA A 66 -23.31 1.94 0.22
CA ALA A 66 -22.32 3.00 0.38
C ALA A 66 -22.02 3.28 1.85
N PRO A 67 -20.86 3.89 2.17
CA PRO A 67 -20.57 4.36 3.50
C PRO A 67 -21.72 5.18 4.09
N MET A 68 -22.00 5.00 5.38
CA MET A 68 -23.04 5.69 6.15
C MET A 68 -24.49 5.42 5.73
N THR A 69 -24.75 4.46 4.84
CA THR A 69 -26.10 4.11 4.39
C THR A 69 -26.64 2.90 5.15
N GLU A 70 -27.97 2.84 5.33
CA GLU A 70 -28.64 1.63 5.80
C GLU A 70 -28.73 0.58 4.66
N PRO A 71 -28.68 -0.72 4.98
CA PRO A 71 -28.96 -1.77 4.01
C PRO A 71 -30.44 -1.72 3.58
N HIS A 72 -30.72 -2.21 2.37
CA HIS A 72 -32.10 -2.39 1.91
C HIS A 72 -32.69 -3.65 2.54
N GLY A 73 -33.92 -3.56 3.07
CA GLY A 73 -34.62 -4.70 3.69
C GLY A 73 -34.01 -5.15 5.01
N GLU A 74 -34.26 -6.41 5.38
CA GLU A 74 -33.73 -7.05 6.59
C GLU A 74 -32.62 -8.04 6.20
N PRO A 75 -31.34 -7.65 6.27
CA PRO A 75 -30.25 -8.52 5.83
C PRO A 75 -29.94 -9.61 6.87
N GLY A 76 -29.68 -10.82 6.39
CA GLY A 76 -29.29 -11.94 7.26
C GLY A 76 -27.79 -11.89 7.63
N ARG A 77 -26.94 -11.64 6.63
CA ARG A 77 -25.48 -11.62 6.78
C ARG A 77 -24.88 -10.37 6.15
N VAL A 78 -23.68 -10.02 6.63
CA VAL A 78 -22.91 -8.87 6.17
C VAL A 78 -21.45 -9.26 6.01
N ARG A 79 -20.80 -8.73 4.98
CA ARG A 79 -19.37 -8.89 4.75
C ARG A 79 -18.76 -7.61 4.18
N LEU A 80 -17.46 -7.46 4.31
CA LEU A 80 -16.78 -6.31 3.74
C LEU A 80 -16.80 -6.40 2.22
N TRP A 81 -17.21 -5.34 1.53
CA TRP A 81 -17.12 -5.30 0.07
C TRP A 81 -15.66 -5.36 -0.36
N HIS A 82 -15.36 -6.16 -1.39
CA HIS A 82 -14.02 -6.33 -1.93
C HIS A 82 -14.06 -6.30 -3.46
N PRO A 83 -13.15 -5.56 -4.13
CA PRO A 83 -13.23 -5.40 -5.58
C PRO A 83 -13.01 -6.69 -6.37
N ILE A 84 -12.35 -7.70 -5.79
CA ILE A 84 -12.22 -9.03 -6.43
C ILE A 84 -13.56 -9.73 -6.69
N ARG A 85 -14.62 -9.35 -5.96
CA ARG A 85 -15.98 -9.88 -6.13
C ARG A 85 -16.85 -8.98 -7.01
N ALA A 86 -16.32 -7.84 -7.45
CA ALA A 86 -17.08 -6.81 -8.15
C ALA A 86 -16.66 -6.74 -9.62
N SER A 87 -17.58 -6.33 -10.48
CA SER A 87 -17.26 -6.05 -11.88
C SER A 87 -16.38 -4.79 -12.01
N THR A 88 -15.63 -4.68 -13.10
CA THR A 88 -14.86 -3.47 -13.42
C THR A 88 -15.75 -2.21 -13.45
N GLN A 89 -17.00 -2.32 -13.92
CA GLN A 89 -17.94 -1.21 -13.93
C GLN A 89 -18.33 -0.78 -12.52
N GLU A 90 -18.61 -1.73 -11.63
CA GLU A 90 -18.94 -1.45 -10.24
C GLU A 90 -17.75 -0.82 -9.48
N ILE A 91 -16.53 -1.33 -9.69
CA ILE A 91 -15.31 -0.75 -9.12
C ILE A 91 -15.14 0.70 -9.57
N ARG A 92 -15.31 0.98 -10.87
CA ARG A 92 -15.23 2.33 -11.42
C ARG A 92 -16.29 3.25 -10.82
N ALA A 93 -17.53 2.79 -10.73
CA ALA A 93 -18.63 3.54 -10.13
C ALA A 93 -18.35 3.88 -8.66
N TRP A 94 -17.82 2.93 -7.87
CA TRP A 94 -17.41 3.21 -6.49
C TRP A 94 -16.28 4.25 -6.42
N ARG A 95 -15.25 4.13 -7.25
CA ARG A 95 -14.11 5.07 -7.29
C ARG A 95 -14.58 6.49 -7.66
N GLU A 96 -15.47 6.61 -8.63
CA GLU A 96 -16.07 7.89 -9.03
C GLU A 96 -16.91 8.49 -7.92
N ARG A 97 -17.83 7.71 -7.35
CA ARG A 97 -18.70 8.13 -6.26
C ARG A 97 -17.91 8.62 -5.04
N ILE A 98 -16.91 7.86 -4.60
CA ILE A 98 -16.05 8.20 -3.46
C ILE A 98 -15.38 9.56 -3.63
N VAL A 99 -14.88 9.85 -4.83
CA VAL A 99 -14.22 11.13 -5.09
C VAL A 99 -15.24 12.26 -5.25
N ALA A 100 -16.34 12.02 -5.97
CA ALA A 100 -17.40 13.01 -6.21
C ALA A 100 -18.08 13.46 -4.90
N GLU A 101 -18.42 12.50 -4.04
CA GLU A 101 -19.07 12.74 -2.74
C GLU A 101 -18.07 13.06 -1.62
N ARG A 102 -16.76 13.11 -1.93
CA ARG A 102 -15.67 13.33 -0.95
C ARG A 102 -15.74 12.36 0.25
N LEU A 103 -16.09 11.10 -0.01
CA LEU A 103 -16.10 10.05 1.00
C LEU A 103 -14.66 9.62 1.28
N ARG A 104 -14.22 9.72 2.53
CA ARG A 104 -12.88 9.25 2.92
C ARG A 104 -12.97 7.83 3.45
N GLN A 105 -12.44 6.87 2.70
CA GLN A 105 -12.31 5.49 3.15
C GLN A 105 -11.21 5.39 4.22
N PRO A 106 -11.44 4.64 5.32
CA PRO A 106 -10.42 4.40 6.34
C PRO A 106 -9.13 3.76 5.80
N PHE A 107 -9.24 2.98 4.73
CA PHE A 107 -8.14 2.37 4.00
C PHE A 107 -8.55 2.15 2.54
N LYS A 108 -7.61 1.78 1.68
CA LYS A 108 -7.87 1.41 0.28
C LYS A 108 -8.87 0.24 0.21
N GLN A 109 -10.12 0.55 -0.11
CA GLN A 109 -11.17 -0.46 -0.34
C GLN A 109 -11.65 -0.42 -1.79
N ALA A 110 -12.23 0.67 -2.29
CA ALA A 110 -12.57 0.80 -3.71
C ALA A 110 -11.32 0.96 -4.60
N PHE A 111 -10.31 1.62 -4.05
CA PHE A 111 -8.97 1.75 -4.60
C PHE A 111 -8.05 0.65 -4.08
N ARG A 112 -8.58 -0.56 -3.84
CA ARG A 112 -7.74 -1.68 -3.41
C ARG A 112 -7.14 -2.35 -4.64
N GLU A 113 -5.83 -2.59 -4.57
CA GLU A 113 -5.07 -3.36 -5.55
C GLU A 113 -5.60 -4.80 -5.63
N ILE A 114 -5.73 -5.34 -6.84
CA ILE A 114 -6.11 -6.74 -7.08
C ILE A 114 -4.93 -7.43 -7.76
N TYR A 115 -4.48 -8.55 -7.21
CA TYR A 115 -3.44 -9.37 -7.81
C TYR A 115 -4.08 -10.65 -8.32
N LEU A 116 -4.07 -10.81 -9.63
CA LEU A 116 -4.45 -12.05 -10.31
C LEU A 116 -3.21 -12.88 -10.56
N LEU A 117 -3.40 -14.19 -10.68
CA LEU A 117 -2.36 -15.13 -11.10
C LEU A 117 -1.87 -14.74 -12.49
N THR A 118 -0.56 -14.70 -12.69
CA THR A 118 0.05 -14.40 -14.00
C THR A 118 0.55 -15.67 -14.68
N PRO A 119 0.77 -15.66 -16.01
CA PRO A 119 1.35 -16.80 -16.72
C PRO A 119 2.70 -17.26 -16.13
N ALA A 120 3.54 -16.32 -15.69
CA ALA A 120 4.81 -16.65 -15.03
C ALA A 120 4.60 -17.43 -13.72
N GLU A 121 3.51 -17.19 -13.00
CA GLU A 121 3.16 -17.91 -11.77
C GLU A 121 2.47 -19.25 -12.05
N GLU A 122 1.81 -19.39 -13.20
CA GLU A 122 1.33 -20.68 -13.70
C GLU A 122 2.50 -21.59 -14.07
N GLU A 123 3.56 -21.03 -14.67
CA GLU A 123 4.79 -21.76 -15.01
C GLU A 123 5.58 -22.22 -13.78
N THR A 124 5.76 -21.36 -12.78
CA THR A 124 6.49 -21.71 -11.55
C THR A 124 5.68 -22.63 -10.63
N GLY A 125 4.35 -22.66 -10.78
CA GLY A 125 3.44 -23.60 -10.14
C GLY A 125 3.18 -23.31 -8.66
N VAL A 126 4.20 -23.37 -7.80
CA VAL A 126 4.04 -23.33 -6.32
C VAL A 126 4.58 -22.06 -5.66
N TYR A 127 5.26 -21.19 -6.41
CA TYR A 127 5.84 -19.96 -5.87
C TYR A 127 5.76 -18.79 -6.85
N SER A 128 5.67 -17.57 -6.33
CA SER A 128 5.74 -16.34 -7.13
C SER A 128 7.05 -15.60 -6.89
N ASN A 129 7.72 -15.25 -7.98
CA ASN A 129 8.92 -14.40 -7.99
C ASN A 129 8.61 -12.92 -8.26
N ARG A 130 7.34 -12.52 -8.29
CA ARG A 130 6.90 -11.16 -8.67
C ARG A 130 7.59 -10.05 -7.86
N PHE A 131 8.04 -10.37 -6.65
CA PHE A 131 8.63 -9.44 -5.69
C PHE A 131 10.10 -9.73 -5.37
N ALA A 132 10.72 -10.66 -6.12
CA ALA A 132 12.08 -11.09 -5.91
C ALA A 132 13.10 -10.02 -6.33
N ALA A 133 14.37 -10.19 -5.92
CA ALA A 133 15.53 -9.42 -6.37
C ALA A 133 15.53 -7.92 -6.01
N HIS A 134 14.69 -7.49 -5.08
CA HIS A 134 14.77 -6.13 -4.55
C HIS A 134 15.51 -6.07 -3.22
N ILE A 135 16.26 -4.98 -3.05
CA ILE A 135 17.04 -4.70 -1.84
C ILE A 135 16.25 -3.79 -0.89
N VAL A 136 16.17 -4.18 0.38
CA VAL A 136 15.42 -3.47 1.43
C VAL A 136 16.19 -3.42 2.75
N PRO A 137 16.12 -2.32 3.54
CA PRO A 137 16.66 -2.30 4.90
C PRO A 137 15.90 -3.27 5.80
N TYR A 138 16.59 -4.27 6.33
CA TYR A 138 15.96 -5.42 6.96
C TYR A 138 15.18 -5.04 8.23
N ARG A 139 15.73 -4.17 9.07
CA ARG A 139 15.03 -3.72 10.30
C ARG A 139 13.70 -3.05 10.02
N ARG A 140 13.59 -2.29 8.91
CA ARG A 140 12.33 -1.66 8.48
C ARG A 140 11.34 -2.70 7.97
N LEU A 141 11.82 -3.67 7.18
CA LEU A 141 11.03 -4.81 6.72
C LEU A 141 10.44 -5.60 7.89
N TYR A 142 11.28 -6.00 8.86
CA TYR A 142 10.87 -6.76 10.03
C TYR A 142 9.82 -6.03 10.88
N ALA A 143 9.99 -4.73 11.11
CA ALA A 143 9.01 -3.92 11.83
C ALA A 143 7.65 -3.88 11.09
N LEU A 144 7.69 -3.78 9.76
CA LEU A 144 6.49 -3.72 8.92
C LEU A 144 5.73 -5.07 8.90
N PHE A 145 6.43 -6.20 8.91
CA PHE A 145 5.80 -7.52 9.11
C PHE A 145 4.95 -7.54 10.38
N LYS A 146 5.54 -7.13 11.52
CA LYS A 146 4.83 -7.10 12.80
C LYS A 146 3.66 -6.13 12.78
N GLU A 147 3.80 -4.95 12.16
CA GLU A 147 2.68 -4.00 12.03
C GLU A 147 1.52 -4.57 11.22
N ARG A 148 1.80 -5.38 10.19
CA ARG A 148 0.79 -6.06 9.38
C ARG A 148 0.31 -7.40 9.95
N GLY A 149 0.79 -7.78 11.14
CA GLY A 149 0.40 -9.01 11.80
C GLY A 149 1.03 -10.27 11.19
N TRP A 150 2.04 -10.13 10.34
CA TRP A 150 2.87 -11.22 9.87
C TRP A 150 3.83 -11.67 10.98
N GLN A 151 4.02 -12.97 11.08
CA GLN A 151 5.00 -13.60 11.96
C GLN A 151 6.30 -13.78 11.18
N ALA A 152 7.42 -13.70 11.88
CA ALA A 152 8.76 -13.83 11.32
C ALA A 152 9.73 -13.97 12.49
N ASN A 153 10.71 -14.86 12.34
CA ASN A 153 11.93 -14.84 13.14
C ASN A 153 12.82 -13.70 12.63
N PHE A 154 13.66 -13.15 13.50
CA PHE A 154 14.59 -12.12 13.08
C PHE A 154 15.69 -12.77 12.22
N LEU A 155 15.94 -12.23 11.03
CA LEU A 155 16.89 -12.76 10.06
C LEU A 155 18.29 -12.67 10.67
N GLY A 156 18.99 -13.78 10.60
CA GLY A 156 20.28 -13.97 11.24
C GLY A 156 20.58 -15.46 11.39
N ARG A 157 21.68 -15.78 12.07
CA ARG A 157 22.18 -17.17 12.14
C ARG A 157 21.48 -18.02 13.20
N TYR A 158 20.71 -17.42 14.09
CA TYR A 158 20.15 -18.06 15.28
C TYR A 158 18.62 -18.05 15.28
N ASP A 159 18.00 -18.80 16.20
CA ASP A 159 16.56 -18.79 16.49
C ASP A 159 15.64 -18.98 15.26
N GLY A 160 16.07 -19.80 14.30
CA GLY A 160 15.35 -20.04 13.04
C GLY A 160 15.33 -18.84 12.09
N GLY A 161 16.18 -17.84 12.33
CA GLY A 161 16.34 -16.67 11.46
C GLY A 161 16.90 -17.01 10.08
N HIS A 162 17.73 -18.07 9.98
CA HIS A 162 18.35 -18.52 8.74
C HIS A 162 17.33 -19.07 7.73
N GLU A 163 16.12 -19.41 8.17
CA GLU A 163 15.02 -19.80 7.29
C GLU A 163 14.50 -18.64 6.43
N GLY A 164 14.74 -17.40 6.87
CA GLY A 164 14.45 -16.22 6.06
C GLY A 164 12.99 -16.10 5.63
N LYS A 165 12.03 -16.41 6.49
CA LYS A 165 10.61 -16.41 6.12
C LYS A 165 9.73 -15.62 7.08
N ALA A 166 8.81 -14.86 6.50
CA ALA A 166 7.67 -14.29 7.19
C ALA A 166 6.40 -15.01 6.76
N TRP A 167 5.40 -15.14 7.63
CA TRP A 167 4.14 -15.78 7.28
C TRP A 167 2.93 -15.14 7.94
N ALA A 168 1.77 -15.31 7.32
CA ALA A 168 0.49 -14.92 7.89
C ALA A 168 -0.61 -15.91 7.48
N ASP A 169 -1.59 -16.06 8.36
CA ASP A 169 -2.79 -16.86 8.11
C ASP A 169 -3.90 -15.99 7.49
N PHE A 170 -4.64 -16.56 6.53
CA PHE A 170 -5.71 -15.97 5.72
C PHE A 170 -6.91 -16.93 5.64
N GLY A 171 -8.09 -16.44 5.20
CA GLY A 171 -9.30 -17.27 5.07
C GLY A 171 -9.71 -17.95 6.39
N ASP A 172 -9.79 -17.17 7.48
CA ASP A 172 -9.99 -17.68 8.85
C ASP A 172 -8.99 -18.79 9.28
N GLY A 173 -7.79 -18.71 8.68
CA GLY A 173 -6.66 -19.59 8.93
C GLY A 173 -6.66 -20.86 8.11
N GLU A 174 -7.56 -21.03 7.14
CA GLU A 174 -7.48 -22.13 6.18
C GLU A 174 -6.20 -22.06 5.34
N TRP A 175 -5.71 -20.85 5.07
CA TRP A 175 -4.55 -20.63 4.22
C TRP A 175 -3.42 -19.95 4.99
N ARG A 176 -2.18 -20.28 4.63
CA ARG A 176 -0.98 -19.59 5.07
C ARG A 176 -0.18 -19.12 3.88
N ALA A 177 0.14 -17.84 3.84
CA ALA A 177 1.11 -17.30 2.89
C ALA A 177 2.47 -17.16 3.57
N TYR A 178 3.52 -17.45 2.81
CA TYR A 178 4.92 -17.23 3.19
C TYR A 178 5.56 -16.22 2.26
N PHE A 179 6.40 -15.38 2.83
CA PHE A 179 7.25 -14.46 2.10
C PHE A 179 8.70 -14.67 2.51
N PHE A 180 9.50 -15.15 1.56
CA PHE A 180 10.90 -15.48 1.76
C PHE A 180 11.78 -14.25 1.49
N HIS A 181 12.86 -14.15 2.27
CA HIS A 181 13.82 -13.08 2.24
C HIS A 181 15.15 -13.56 2.81
N GLU A 182 16.23 -13.14 2.20
CA GLU A 182 17.59 -13.57 2.55
C GLU A 182 18.49 -12.36 2.79
N PRO A 183 19.65 -12.52 3.45
CA PRO A 183 20.65 -11.45 3.55
C PRO A 183 21.07 -10.97 2.16
N ALA A 184 21.10 -9.66 1.92
CA ALA A 184 21.54 -9.12 0.63
C ALA A 184 23.06 -9.27 0.38
N THR A 185 23.81 -9.68 1.40
CA THR A 185 25.22 -10.04 1.35
C THR A 185 25.48 -11.17 2.32
N GLU A 186 26.42 -12.06 2.01
CA GLU A 186 26.82 -13.14 2.91
C GLU A 186 27.68 -12.64 4.09
N ASP A 187 28.44 -11.56 3.87
CA ASP A 187 29.32 -10.94 4.86
C ASP A 187 28.61 -9.84 5.67
N TYR A 188 27.58 -10.25 6.42
CA TYR A 188 27.04 -9.44 7.51
C TYR A 188 27.69 -9.90 8.80
N GLY A 189 28.22 -8.95 9.59
CA GLY A 189 28.87 -9.19 10.88
C GLY A 189 27.94 -9.80 11.95
N ASP A 190 28.28 -9.60 13.22
CA ASP A 190 28.00 -10.55 14.31
C ASP A 190 26.55 -11.01 14.58
N TYR A 191 25.48 -10.41 14.03
CA TYR A 191 24.12 -10.85 14.41
C TYR A 191 23.02 -10.80 13.33
N ALA A 192 22.99 -9.80 12.44
CA ALA A 192 21.94 -9.68 11.43
C ALA A 192 22.35 -8.77 10.26
N PRO A 193 21.78 -8.97 9.06
CA PRO A 193 22.09 -8.14 7.91
C PRO A 193 21.42 -6.77 7.99
N ASP A 194 22.10 -5.75 7.46
CA ASP A 194 21.52 -4.41 7.29
C ASP A 194 20.44 -4.40 6.22
N HIS A 195 20.67 -5.17 5.15
CA HIS A 195 19.80 -5.27 3.99
C HIS A 195 19.40 -6.73 3.73
N ALA A 196 18.15 -6.93 3.32
CA ALA A 196 17.67 -8.20 2.81
C ALA A 196 17.41 -8.09 1.30
N ALA A 197 17.68 -9.18 0.59
CA ALA A 197 17.13 -9.42 -0.74
C ALA A 197 15.81 -10.18 -0.59
N ARG A 198 14.82 -9.78 -1.37
CA ARG A 198 13.49 -10.40 -1.35
C ARG A 198 13.46 -11.59 -2.29
N ASP A 199 12.72 -12.62 -1.89
CA ASP A 199 12.62 -13.88 -2.62
C ASP A 199 11.13 -14.25 -2.81
N GLN A 200 10.81 -15.54 -2.76
CA GLN A 200 9.54 -16.11 -3.18
C GLN A 200 8.35 -15.79 -2.27
N VAL A 201 7.15 -15.77 -2.87
CA VAL A 201 5.89 -15.91 -2.15
C VAL A 201 5.34 -17.31 -2.38
N ARG A 202 4.95 -18.00 -1.31
CA ARG A 202 4.39 -19.36 -1.37
C ARG A 202 3.13 -19.48 -0.53
N PHE A 203 2.32 -20.50 -0.80
CA PHE A 203 1.08 -20.75 -0.08
C PHE A 203 0.98 -22.19 0.40
N GLU A 204 0.41 -22.35 1.57
CA GLU A 204 0.00 -23.64 2.11
C GLU A 204 -1.47 -23.62 2.49
N ARG A 205 -2.15 -24.75 2.31
CA ARG A 205 -3.51 -24.98 2.79
C ARG A 205 -3.47 -25.84 4.04
N ARG A 206 -4.34 -25.53 5.00
CA ARG A 206 -4.47 -26.29 6.24
C ARG A 206 -5.40 -27.48 6.04
N GLU A 207 -4.84 -28.68 6.20
CA GLU A 207 -5.55 -29.95 6.17
C GLU A 207 -5.51 -30.55 7.59
N GLY A 208 -6.58 -30.33 8.36
CA GLY A 208 -6.64 -30.69 9.77
C GLY A 208 -5.60 -29.93 10.62
N ARG A 209 -4.58 -30.63 11.13
CA ARG A 209 -3.48 -30.04 11.90
C ARG A 209 -2.21 -29.80 11.07
N ARG A 210 -2.18 -30.20 9.81
CA ARG A 210 -1.02 -30.06 8.92
C ARG A 210 -1.23 -28.92 7.95
N LEU A 211 -0.12 -28.32 7.53
CA LEU A 211 -0.07 -27.41 6.39
C LEU A 211 0.58 -28.14 5.23
N ARG A 212 0.04 -27.93 4.04
CA ARG A 212 0.50 -28.57 2.81
C ARG A 212 0.73 -27.49 1.75
N GLU A 213 1.88 -27.50 1.11
CA GLU A 213 2.15 -26.65 -0.05
C GLU A 213 1.18 -26.96 -1.19
N VAL A 214 0.65 -25.91 -1.80
CA VAL A 214 -0.37 -25.99 -2.84
C VAL A 214 0.05 -25.18 -4.07
N PRO A 215 -0.32 -25.62 -5.28
CA PRO A 215 -0.14 -24.81 -6.48
C PRO A 215 -0.85 -23.46 -6.33
N LEU A 216 -0.23 -22.39 -6.86
CA LEU A 216 -0.79 -21.04 -6.83
C LEU A 216 -2.17 -20.97 -7.51
N ALA A 217 -2.39 -21.79 -8.54
CA ALA A 217 -3.68 -21.90 -9.23
C ALA A 217 -4.81 -22.46 -8.36
N GLU A 218 -4.50 -23.16 -7.26
CA GLU A 218 -5.50 -23.69 -6.32
C GLU A 218 -5.77 -22.72 -5.16
N VAL A 219 -4.98 -21.66 -5.00
CA VAL A 219 -5.16 -20.67 -3.94
C VAL A 219 -6.41 -19.85 -4.21
N GLU A 220 -7.26 -19.66 -3.19
CA GLU A 220 -8.42 -18.80 -3.31
C GLU A 220 -8.01 -17.40 -3.81
N PRO A 221 -8.64 -16.85 -4.88
CA PRO A 221 -8.21 -15.59 -5.47
C PRO A 221 -8.14 -14.42 -4.48
N LEU A 222 -9.06 -14.37 -3.51
CA LEU A 222 -9.04 -13.35 -2.47
C LEU A 222 -7.81 -13.49 -1.58
N VAL A 223 -7.48 -14.71 -1.16
CA VAL A 223 -6.30 -15.01 -0.34
C VAL A 223 -5.02 -14.64 -1.09
N PHE A 224 -4.89 -15.08 -2.35
CA PHE A 224 -3.76 -14.76 -3.19
C PHE A 224 -3.58 -13.24 -3.32
N SER A 225 -4.64 -12.54 -3.74
CA SER A 225 -4.62 -11.10 -3.94
C SER A 225 -4.23 -10.34 -2.68
N GLU A 226 -4.76 -10.74 -1.53
CA GLU A 226 -4.54 -10.06 -0.27
C GLU A 226 -3.15 -10.31 0.31
N ALA A 227 -2.61 -11.52 0.15
CA ALA A 227 -1.24 -11.84 0.54
C ALA A 227 -0.23 -11.08 -0.34
N MET A 228 -0.42 -11.12 -1.66
CA MET A 228 0.44 -10.40 -2.62
C MET A 228 0.41 -8.89 -2.39
N ARG A 229 -0.74 -8.34 -1.99
CA ARG A 229 -0.88 -6.93 -1.61
C ARG A 229 -0.07 -6.55 -0.37
N ASP A 230 -0.05 -7.41 0.66
CA ASP A 230 0.80 -7.19 1.83
C ASP A 230 2.28 -7.26 1.44
N VAL A 231 2.67 -8.22 0.59
CA VAL A 231 4.04 -8.32 0.09
C VAL A 231 4.42 -7.08 -0.72
N ASP A 232 3.60 -6.62 -1.68
CA ASP A 232 3.86 -5.40 -2.47
C ASP A 232 4.04 -4.16 -1.58
N LEU A 233 3.31 -4.07 -0.46
CA LEU A 233 3.57 -3.02 0.52
C LEU A 233 4.95 -3.17 1.16
N PHE A 234 5.31 -4.37 1.62
CA PHE A 234 6.62 -4.64 2.20
C PHE A 234 7.72 -4.21 1.24
N VAL A 235 7.58 -4.63 -0.02
CA VAL A 235 8.43 -4.27 -1.14
C VAL A 235 8.53 -2.75 -1.31
N GLY A 236 7.40 -2.10 -1.58
CA GLY A 236 7.37 -0.73 -2.07
C GLY A 236 7.68 0.31 -1.00
N VAL A 237 7.39 0.02 0.27
CA VAL A 237 7.71 0.93 1.39
C VAL A 237 9.17 0.83 1.79
N THR A 238 9.76 -0.38 1.73
CA THR A 238 11.11 -0.61 2.25
C THR A 238 12.19 -0.66 1.17
N SER A 239 11.86 -0.63 -0.12
CA SER A 239 12.88 -0.59 -1.18
C SER A 239 13.79 0.62 -1.04
N ILE A 240 15.11 0.40 -1.19
CA ILE A 240 16.08 1.49 -1.25
C ILE A 240 15.79 2.46 -2.41
N ALA A 241 15.11 2.01 -3.47
CA ALA A 241 14.66 2.84 -4.58
C ALA A 241 13.66 3.93 -4.17
N ALA A 242 13.02 3.77 -3.01
CA ALA A 242 12.07 4.72 -2.45
C ALA A 242 12.68 5.63 -1.36
N ASP A 243 13.98 5.46 -1.06
CA ASP A 243 14.75 6.29 -0.14
C ASP A 243 15.31 7.50 -0.90
N PRO A 244 14.79 8.72 -0.63
CA PRO A 244 15.20 9.92 -1.36
C PRO A 244 16.66 10.31 -1.10
N GLU A 245 17.20 9.93 0.05
CA GLU A 245 18.56 10.27 0.50
C GLU A 245 19.60 9.24 0.06
N TRP A 246 19.20 8.14 -0.60
CA TRP A 246 20.11 7.04 -0.94
C TRP A 246 21.34 7.53 -1.72
N ALA A 247 21.11 8.37 -2.74
CA ALA A 247 22.17 8.93 -3.57
C ALA A 247 23.17 9.79 -2.77
N ASP A 248 22.70 10.46 -1.71
CA ASP A 248 23.53 11.39 -0.90
C ASP A 248 24.37 10.66 0.17
N ARG A 249 24.09 9.38 0.45
CA ARG A 249 24.83 8.60 1.48
C ARG A 249 26.21 8.11 1.01
N GLY A 250 26.52 8.20 -0.28
CA GLY A 250 27.77 7.69 -0.85
C GLY A 250 27.86 6.16 -0.89
N GLU A 251 26.75 5.45 -0.66
CA GLU A 251 26.67 3.99 -0.73
C GLU A 251 26.57 3.51 -2.19
N ASP A 252 27.71 3.15 -2.80
CA ASP A 252 27.72 2.64 -4.19
C ASP A 252 27.36 1.15 -4.29
N ARG A 253 27.38 0.40 -3.17
CA ARG A 253 27.19 -1.06 -3.13
C ARG A 253 25.92 -1.53 -3.85
N TYR A 254 24.85 -0.74 -3.85
CA TYR A 254 23.62 -1.02 -4.60
C TYR A 254 23.24 0.11 -5.58
N GLY A 255 24.19 0.96 -5.97
CA GLY A 255 23.94 2.13 -6.82
C GLY A 255 23.40 1.77 -8.20
N ALA A 256 23.84 0.65 -8.79
CA ALA A 256 23.31 0.16 -10.07
C ALA A 256 21.84 -0.28 -9.95
N TYR A 257 21.50 -1.06 -8.92
CA TYR A 257 20.12 -1.46 -8.64
C TYR A 257 19.24 -0.23 -8.38
N TRP A 258 19.69 0.70 -7.54
CA TRP A 258 18.93 1.90 -7.21
C TRP A 258 18.58 2.69 -8.47
N ARG A 259 19.57 2.93 -9.36
CA ARG A 259 19.37 3.64 -10.64
C ARG A 259 18.32 2.98 -11.53
N ALA A 260 18.32 1.64 -11.61
CA ALA A 260 17.32 0.90 -12.37
C ALA A 260 15.92 0.95 -11.72
N ALA A 261 15.86 0.82 -10.39
CA ALA A 261 14.60 0.64 -9.65
C ALA A 261 13.87 1.96 -9.33
N THR A 262 14.57 3.10 -9.20
CA THR A 262 13.98 4.38 -8.78
C THR A 262 12.89 4.90 -9.74
N PHE A 263 13.03 4.60 -11.04
CA PHE A 263 12.16 5.08 -12.13
C PHE A 263 11.63 3.94 -13.01
N ALA A 264 11.59 2.71 -12.46
CA ALA A 264 11.06 1.52 -13.11
C ALA A 264 9.55 1.61 -13.36
N GLU A 265 8.97 0.61 -14.03
CA GLU A 265 7.53 0.53 -14.27
C GLU A 265 6.69 0.56 -12.99
N LEU A 266 5.41 0.93 -13.14
CA LEU A 266 4.52 1.09 -11.99
C LEU A 266 4.21 -0.25 -11.33
N THR A 267 4.36 -0.26 -10.01
CA THR A 267 3.78 -1.32 -9.16
C THR A 267 2.25 -1.24 -9.18
N ALA A 268 1.55 -2.32 -8.85
CA ALA A 268 0.09 -2.32 -8.74
C ALA A 268 -0.41 -1.22 -7.78
N SER A 269 0.31 -0.99 -6.68
CA SER A 269 -0.02 0.09 -5.76
C SER A 269 0.16 1.49 -6.35
N ALA A 270 1.13 1.66 -7.26
CA ALA A 270 1.35 2.91 -7.97
C ALA A 270 0.31 3.16 -9.08
N GLU A 271 -0.17 2.12 -9.76
CA GLU A 271 -1.29 2.23 -10.71
C GLU A 271 -2.57 2.70 -10.01
N VAL A 272 -2.89 2.12 -8.85
CA VAL A 272 -4.02 2.59 -8.03
C VAL A 272 -3.86 4.06 -7.61
N ARG A 273 -2.63 4.49 -7.28
CA ARG A 273 -2.35 5.91 -6.98
C ARG A 273 -2.55 6.79 -8.20
N ARG A 274 -2.10 6.34 -9.38
CA ARG A 274 -2.32 7.02 -10.67
C ARG A 274 -3.81 7.23 -10.93
N GLU A 275 -4.62 6.18 -10.79
CA GLU A 275 -6.08 6.26 -10.96
C GLU A 275 -6.78 7.18 -9.94
N ALA A 276 -6.28 7.22 -8.71
CA ALA A 276 -6.76 8.17 -7.71
C ALA A 276 -6.39 9.61 -8.11
N LEU A 277 -5.16 9.84 -8.55
CA LEU A 277 -4.69 11.14 -9.04
C LEU A 277 -5.49 11.63 -10.24
N GLU A 278 -5.79 10.79 -11.24
CA GLU A 278 -6.62 11.15 -12.40
C GLU A 278 -7.95 11.78 -11.97
N ARG A 279 -8.54 11.32 -10.87
CA ARG A 279 -9.83 11.81 -10.36
C ARG A 279 -9.69 13.02 -9.42
N ILE A 280 -8.57 13.13 -8.71
CA ILE A 280 -8.34 14.20 -7.72
C ILE A 280 -7.75 15.44 -8.39
N LEU A 281 -6.76 15.28 -9.28
CA LEU A 281 -5.99 16.37 -9.90
C LEU A 281 -6.87 17.46 -10.52
N PRO A 282 -7.93 17.17 -11.30
CA PRO A 282 -8.76 18.21 -11.91
C PRO A 282 -9.48 19.12 -10.91
N ARG A 283 -9.57 18.71 -9.64
CA ARG A 283 -10.22 19.46 -8.56
C ARG A 283 -9.24 20.26 -7.71
N LEU A 284 -7.94 20.19 -8.02
CA LEU A 284 -6.89 20.91 -7.30
C LEU A 284 -6.61 22.26 -7.94
N LYS A 285 -6.09 23.20 -7.14
CA LYS A 285 -5.68 24.53 -7.60
C LYS A 285 -4.50 24.50 -8.59
N ILE A 286 -3.79 23.38 -8.66
CA ILE A 286 -2.61 23.18 -9.53
C ILE A 286 -2.94 22.40 -10.80
N ALA A 287 -4.22 22.17 -11.11
CA ALA A 287 -4.64 21.30 -12.20
C ALA A 287 -4.09 21.73 -13.57
N ASP A 288 -4.04 23.03 -13.85
CA ASP A 288 -3.53 23.63 -15.09
C ASP A 288 -2.00 23.50 -15.27
N ARG A 289 -1.30 23.13 -14.20
CA ARG A 289 0.15 22.96 -14.13
C ARG A 289 0.55 21.50 -14.03
N CYS A 290 -0.40 20.56 -14.00
CA CYS A 290 -0.13 19.15 -13.77
C CYS A 290 -0.77 18.25 -14.84
N SER A 291 -0.04 17.25 -15.29
CA SER A 291 -0.56 16.19 -16.16
C SER A 291 0.02 14.83 -15.78
N LEU A 292 -0.71 13.76 -16.09
CA LEU A 292 -0.22 12.40 -15.89
C LEU A 292 0.30 11.87 -17.23
N ASN A 293 1.57 11.46 -17.26
CA ASN A 293 2.21 10.88 -18.44
C ASN A 293 2.93 9.58 -18.05
N GLY A 294 2.37 8.45 -18.51
CA GLY A 294 2.85 7.12 -18.15
C GLY A 294 2.98 6.97 -16.63
N ARG A 295 4.21 6.72 -16.18
CA ARG A 295 4.60 6.51 -14.78
C ARG A 295 4.88 7.78 -13.96
N TYR A 296 4.62 8.96 -14.53
CA TYR A 296 4.94 10.24 -13.93
C TYR A 296 3.72 11.15 -13.75
N LEU A 297 3.73 11.90 -12.64
CA LEU A 297 3.04 13.19 -12.54
C LEU A 297 4.00 14.27 -13.03
N VAL A 298 3.69 14.85 -14.18
CA VAL A 298 4.42 15.99 -14.76
C VAL A 298 3.89 17.27 -14.14
N VAL A 299 4.79 18.12 -13.66
CA VAL A 299 4.48 19.35 -12.94
C VAL A 299 5.26 20.49 -13.60
N ARG A 300 4.56 21.49 -14.13
CA ARG A 300 5.15 22.68 -14.74
C ARG A 300 5.31 23.78 -13.69
N GLY A 301 6.54 24.02 -13.23
CA GLY A 301 6.88 25.20 -12.44
C GLY A 301 7.13 26.42 -13.34
N ASP A 302 7.66 27.49 -12.76
CA ASP A 302 8.09 28.69 -13.49
C ASP A 302 9.61 28.68 -13.77
N ARG A 303 10.40 27.89 -13.04
CA ARG A 303 11.83 27.65 -13.30
C ARG A 303 12.05 26.43 -14.19
N ARG A 304 11.34 25.31 -13.93
CA ARG A 304 11.48 24.06 -14.70
C ARG A 304 10.18 23.26 -14.79
N THR A 305 10.20 22.25 -15.67
CA THR A 305 9.23 21.14 -15.63
C THR A 305 9.83 19.97 -14.84
N TYR A 306 9.00 19.34 -14.01
CA TYR A 306 9.38 18.26 -13.10
C TYR A 306 8.57 17.01 -13.38
N LYS A 307 9.19 15.83 -13.33
CA LYS A 307 8.54 14.52 -13.45
C LYS A 307 8.64 13.78 -12.13
N ILE A 308 7.53 13.69 -11.39
CA ILE A 308 7.45 12.95 -10.12
C ILE A 308 7.03 11.51 -10.43
N HIS A 309 7.89 10.55 -10.11
CA HIS A 309 7.61 9.14 -10.33
C HIS A 309 6.54 8.62 -9.35
N LEU A 310 5.51 7.94 -9.86
CA LEU A 310 4.36 7.57 -9.05
C LEU A 310 4.64 6.44 -8.05
N SER A 311 5.66 5.60 -8.27
CA SER A 311 6.08 4.56 -7.32
C SER A 311 7.00 5.09 -6.21
N SER A 312 8.12 5.72 -6.57
CA SER A 312 9.16 6.17 -5.62
C SER A 312 8.91 7.57 -5.06
N ALA A 313 8.09 8.40 -5.73
CA ALA A 313 7.99 9.84 -5.50
C ALA A 313 9.31 10.61 -5.75
N ASN A 314 10.27 10.01 -6.45
CA ASN A 314 11.51 10.67 -6.87
C ASN A 314 11.26 11.56 -8.08
N ILE A 315 12.11 12.58 -8.27
CA ILE A 315 11.85 13.68 -9.20
C ILE A 315 12.98 13.73 -10.24
N LEU A 316 12.60 13.86 -11.51
CA LEU A 316 13.48 14.27 -12.60
C LEU A 316 13.10 15.69 -13.05
N MET A 317 14.08 16.46 -13.51
CA MET A 317 13.90 17.80 -14.06
C MET A 317 14.13 17.78 -15.56
N GLU A 318 13.23 18.36 -16.33
CA GLU A 318 13.45 18.56 -17.76
C GLU A 318 14.37 19.77 -18.00
N PRO A 319 15.12 19.79 -19.13
CA PRO A 319 15.12 18.80 -20.22
C PRO A 319 16.12 17.65 -20.08
N ASP A 320 17.05 17.73 -19.13
CA ASP A 320 18.20 16.83 -18.99
C ASP A 320 17.96 15.58 -18.13
N ASP A 321 16.75 15.45 -17.58
CA ASP A 321 16.39 14.42 -16.60
C ASP A 321 17.33 14.41 -15.39
N ALA A 322 17.79 15.59 -14.98
CA ALA A 322 18.56 15.76 -13.75
C ALA A 322 17.70 15.38 -12.52
N TYR A 323 18.28 14.58 -11.62
CA TYR A 323 17.62 14.17 -10.38
C TYR A 323 17.47 15.34 -9.41
N LEU A 324 16.28 15.48 -8.81
CA LEU A 324 16.01 16.46 -7.76
C LEU A 324 15.64 15.75 -6.44
N CYS A 325 16.52 15.85 -5.45
CA CYS A 325 16.31 15.34 -4.10
C CYS A 325 15.52 16.34 -3.25
N ILE A 326 14.33 15.95 -2.81
CA ILE A 326 13.51 16.70 -1.84
C ILE A 326 13.14 15.77 -0.70
N VAL A 327 13.70 16.06 0.48
CA VAL A 327 13.43 15.34 1.73
C VAL A 327 12.32 16.06 2.50
N PRO A 328 11.22 15.39 2.86
CA PRO A 328 10.17 16.00 3.65
C PRO A 328 10.70 16.40 5.03
N SER A 329 10.65 17.69 5.37
CA SER A 329 10.78 18.10 6.77
C SER A 329 9.58 17.50 7.53
N GLY A 330 9.81 16.62 8.52
CA GLY A 330 8.83 15.71 9.14
C GLY A 330 7.51 16.28 9.72
N ARG A 331 7.14 17.52 9.44
CA ARG A 331 5.80 18.06 9.64
C ARG A 331 4.84 17.44 8.61
N LYS A 332 3.99 16.52 9.06
CA LYS A 332 2.75 16.19 8.34
C LYS A 332 1.98 17.49 8.16
N GLY A 333 1.89 17.99 6.93
CA GLY A 333 1.08 19.16 6.62
C GLY A 333 -0.35 18.95 7.11
N ASP A 334 -0.99 20.01 7.61
CA ASP A 334 -2.43 20.00 7.85
C ASP A 334 -3.10 19.66 6.52
N GLY A 335 -3.72 18.48 6.44
CA GLY A 335 -4.26 17.91 5.21
C GLY A 335 -5.36 18.76 4.59
N LYS A 336 -4.98 19.81 3.85
CA LYS A 336 -5.89 20.72 3.14
C LYS A 336 -6.46 20.10 1.87
N VAL A 337 -5.82 19.05 1.35
CA VAL A 337 -6.27 18.33 0.16
C VAL A 337 -7.04 17.09 0.57
N PHE A 338 -8.24 16.94 0.00
CA PHE A 338 -9.02 15.72 0.15
C PHE A 338 -8.28 14.54 -0.49
N LEU A 339 -8.15 13.45 0.26
CA LEU A 339 -7.70 12.16 -0.24
C LEU A 339 -8.79 11.11 0.01
N PRO A 340 -9.12 10.26 -0.98
CA PRO A 340 -10.15 9.24 -0.86
C PRO A 340 -9.79 8.13 0.13
N PHE A 341 -8.51 8.00 0.48
CA PHE A 341 -7.98 7.07 1.48
C PHE A 341 -6.66 7.60 2.04
N GLU A 342 -6.16 6.99 3.11
CA GLU A 342 -4.81 7.25 3.62
C GLU A 342 -3.75 6.51 2.81
N ASP A 343 -2.84 7.27 2.20
CA ASP A 343 -1.65 6.77 1.52
C ASP A 343 -0.55 7.84 1.63
N ASP A 344 0.52 7.50 2.36
CA ASP A 344 1.62 8.43 2.64
C ASP A 344 2.40 8.79 1.36
N ARG A 345 2.50 7.86 0.40
CA ARG A 345 3.19 8.10 -0.87
C ARG A 345 2.41 9.06 -1.76
N LEU A 346 1.09 8.88 -1.87
CA LEU A 346 0.20 9.80 -2.58
C LEU A 346 0.25 11.20 -1.97
N SER A 347 0.23 11.28 -0.63
CA SER A 347 0.34 12.55 0.09
C SER A 347 1.68 13.24 -0.18
N LEU A 348 2.77 12.47 -0.23
CA LEU A 348 4.11 12.96 -0.55
C LEU A 348 4.19 13.47 -2.01
N ILE A 349 3.67 12.72 -2.97
CA ILE A 349 3.63 13.11 -4.40
C ILE A 349 2.90 14.44 -4.55
N LEU A 350 1.71 14.59 -3.95
CA LEU A 350 0.97 15.84 -4.00
C LEU A 350 1.71 16.98 -3.30
N SER A 351 2.32 16.73 -2.15
CA SER A 351 3.09 17.76 -1.43
C SER A 351 4.26 18.28 -2.28
N LYS A 352 4.98 17.37 -2.96
CA LYS A 352 6.02 17.73 -3.93
C LYS A 352 5.43 18.51 -5.10
N ALA A 353 4.30 18.09 -5.66
CA ALA A 353 3.67 18.80 -6.76
C ALA A 353 3.28 20.25 -6.38
N PHE A 354 2.67 20.46 -5.22
CA PHE A 354 2.34 21.81 -4.73
C PHE A 354 3.57 22.68 -4.53
N LEU A 355 4.66 22.13 -3.99
CA LEU A 355 5.92 22.85 -3.83
C LEU A 355 6.53 23.25 -5.18
N LEU A 356 6.52 22.33 -6.16
CA LEU A 356 7.18 22.51 -7.45
C LEU A 356 6.39 23.39 -8.44
N VAL A 357 5.07 23.48 -8.30
CA VAL A 357 4.30 24.49 -9.06
C VAL A 357 4.68 25.92 -8.65
N ALA A 358 5.05 26.11 -7.37
CA ALA A 358 5.52 27.39 -6.84
C ALA A 358 7.05 27.41 -6.67
N ASP A 359 7.80 26.88 -7.65
CA ASP A 359 9.25 26.73 -7.58
C ASP A 359 10.03 28.05 -7.42
N THR A 360 9.42 29.18 -7.77
CA THR A 360 9.95 30.54 -7.53
C THR A 360 9.84 30.97 -6.06
N GLU A 361 8.90 30.41 -5.30
CA GLU A 361 8.67 30.69 -3.88
C GLU A 361 9.51 29.80 -2.94
N ILE A 362 10.23 28.81 -3.50
CA ILE A 362 11.10 27.92 -2.71
C ILE A 362 12.24 28.74 -2.09
N THR A 363 12.35 28.70 -0.75
CA THR A 363 13.43 29.39 -0.02
C THR A 363 14.56 28.46 0.42
N ASP A 364 14.35 27.15 0.35
CA ASP A 364 15.34 26.16 0.77
C ASP A 364 16.54 26.14 -0.20
N ARG A 365 17.70 26.60 0.29
CA ARG A 365 18.92 26.70 -0.52
C ARG A 365 19.42 25.34 -1.03
N THR A 366 19.10 24.24 -0.36
CA THR A 366 19.51 22.90 -0.81
C THR A 366 18.73 22.47 -2.05
N ILE A 367 17.45 22.82 -2.12
CA ILE A 367 16.59 22.57 -3.28
C ILE A 367 16.94 23.53 -4.43
N LEU A 368 17.07 24.82 -4.13
CA LEU A 368 17.39 25.85 -5.13
C LEU A 368 18.69 25.55 -5.89
N ARG A 369 19.76 25.18 -5.16
CA ARG A 369 21.04 24.81 -5.77
C ARG A 369 20.93 23.64 -6.73
N GLN A 370 20.06 22.67 -6.47
CA GLN A 370 19.84 21.52 -7.36
C GLN A 370 19.09 21.96 -8.63
N ILE A 371 18.03 22.76 -8.48
CA ILE A 371 17.25 23.30 -9.61
C ILE A 371 18.11 24.18 -10.53
N GLU A 372 19.02 24.96 -9.96
CA GLU A 372 19.90 25.87 -10.70
C GLU A 372 21.06 25.14 -11.40
N ARG A 373 21.50 23.98 -10.89
CA ARG A 373 22.66 23.24 -11.42
C ARG A 373 22.41 22.49 -12.73
N GLY A 374 21.18 22.13 -13.07
CA GLY A 374 20.87 21.38 -14.31
C GLY A 374 20.74 22.26 -15.56
N VAL A 375 21.32 23.47 -15.58
CA VAL A 375 21.30 24.39 -16.74
C VAL A 375 22.60 24.25 -17.51
#